data_AF-A0A820YZQ9-F1
#
_entry.id   AF-A0A820YZQ9-F1
#
_cell.length_a   1.000
_cell.length_b   1.000
_cell.length_c   1.000
_cell.angle_alpha   90.00
_cell.angle_beta   90.00
_cell.angle_gamma   90.00
#
_symmetry.space_group_name_H-M   'P 1'
#
loop_
_entity.id
_entity.type
_entity.pdbx_description
1 polymer ?
#
loop_
_entity_poly.entity_id
_entity_poly.type
_entity_poly.pdbx_seq_one_letter_code
_entity_poly.pdbx_strand_id
1 'polypeptide(L)'
;MSTPIIVTLANISKNITIFTGLTIFIAGIIGNLLNIIVFLSLKTFREYASAFYLCDMSFANIGNMISGLLSRIIISGFHHDLTAISLLICKIKSYTMQFFMLTSFTCICLLPIDQYLPTCARIQWRQWSNIKTAHHLTILFIIGWLLHGILYLIYFDLAPSPGMDETSCATTVVESSQAIKIHDVPCEKGPMIDSCGEKLGRTATNLKLCEAKKKENYAANLRINDILLKLISEQETTDNALLNEDDETFSNQGQ
;
A
#
# COMPACT_ATOMS: atom_id res chain seq x y z
N MET A 1 -9.06 31.44 -23.59
CA MET A 1 -9.13 32.25 -22.35
C MET A 1 -9.13 31.40 -21.07
N SER A 2 -8.72 30.13 -21.10
CA SER A 2 -8.71 29.24 -19.92
C SER A 2 -7.35 29.14 -19.21
N THR A 3 -6.33 29.84 -19.72
CA THR A 3 -4.94 29.74 -19.28
C THR A 3 -4.67 30.24 -17.85
N PRO A 4 -5.29 31.31 -17.32
CA PRO A 4 -4.95 31.77 -15.96
C PRO A 4 -5.45 30.81 -14.89
N ILE A 5 -6.63 30.20 -15.08
CA ILE A 5 -7.23 29.26 -14.12
C ILE A 5 -6.36 28.00 -14.00
N ILE A 6 -5.87 27.46 -15.12
CA ILE A 6 -5.01 26.27 -15.13
C ILE A 6 -3.69 26.54 -14.39
N VAL A 7 -3.07 27.71 -14.61
CA VAL A 7 -1.82 28.10 -13.95
C VAL A 7 -2.02 28.30 -12.44
N THR A 8 -3.09 28.98 -12.04
CA THR A 8 -3.39 29.18 -10.61
C THR A 8 -3.64 27.85 -9.90
N LEU A 9 -4.40 26.94 -10.50
CA LEU A 9 -4.70 25.63 -9.92
C LEU A 9 -3.43 24.77 -9.78
N ALA A 10 -2.55 24.80 -10.79
CA ALA A 10 -1.27 24.11 -10.75
C ALA A 10 -0.39 24.63 -9.58
N ASN A 11 -0.28 25.95 -9.40
CA ASN A 11 0.48 26.53 -8.29
C ASN A 11 -0.07 26.17 -6.92
N ILE A 12 -1.41 26.19 -6.75
CA ILE A 12 -2.05 25.79 -5.49
C ILE A 12 -1.75 24.32 -5.18
N SER A 13 -1.92 23.44 -6.17
CA SER A 13 -1.65 22.00 -6.01
C SER A 13 -0.19 21.72 -5.63
N LYS A 14 0.76 22.44 -6.24
CA LYS A 14 2.19 22.36 -5.92
C LYS A 14 2.46 22.77 -4.48
N ASN A 15 1.94 23.93 -4.05
CA ASN A 15 2.17 24.43 -2.70
C ASN A 15 1.58 23.50 -1.64
N ILE A 16 0.36 23.00 -1.84
CA ILE A 16 -0.26 22.03 -0.94
C ILE A 16 0.59 20.77 -0.85
N THR A 17 1.03 20.22 -1.98
CA THR A 17 1.86 19.01 -2.02
C THR A 17 3.17 19.20 -1.25
N ILE A 18 3.82 20.36 -1.38
CA ILE A 18 5.09 20.66 -0.69
C ILE A 18 4.86 20.83 0.81
N PHE A 19 3.93 21.70 1.23
CA PHE A 19 3.70 21.97 2.65
C PHE A 19 3.15 20.74 3.38
N THR A 20 2.08 20.14 2.87
CA THR A 20 1.49 18.95 3.47
C THR A 20 2.46 17.76 3.41
N GLY A 21 3.16 17.58 2.29
CA GLY A 21 4.17 16.53 2.15
C GLY A 21 5.31 16.67 3.15
N LEU A 22 5.83 17.88 3.36
CA LEU A 22 6.91 18.14 4.31
C LEU A 22 6.46 17.93 5.76
N THR A 23 5.27 18.39 6.13
CA THR A 23 4.71 18.16 7.47
C THR A 23 4.53 16.68 7.75
N ILE A 24 3.93 15.93 6.81
CA ILE A 24 3.75 14.47 6.93
C ILE A 24 5.11 13.77 7.02
N PHE A 25 6.09 14.20 6.22
CA PHE A 25 7.43 13.63 6.25
C PHE A 25 8.09 13.81 7.61
N ILE A 26 8.14 15.04 8.14
CA ILE A 26 8.77 15.32 9.44
C ILE A 26 8.06 14.58 10.57
N ALA A 27 6.72 14.69 10.63
CA ALA A 27 5.93 14.01 11.66
C ALA A 27 6.06 12.49 11.57
N GLY A 28 6.05 11.93 10.36
CA GLY A 28 6.19 10.51 10.11
C GLY A 28 7.57 9.98 10.51
N ILE A 29 8.65 10.68 10.17
CA ILE A 29 10.01 10.30 10.58
C ILE A 29 10.14 10.32 12.10
N ILE A 30 9.70 11.41 12.76
CA ILE A 30 9.77 11.52 14.23
C ILE A 30 8.94 10.40 14.88
N GLY A 31 7.70 10.18 14.44
CA GLY A 31 6.82 9.15 15.01
C GLY A 31 7.37 7.74 14.87
N ASN A 32 7.86 7.36 13.68
CA ASN A 32 8.45 6.03 13.47
C ASN A 32 9.78 5.86 14.23
N LEU A 33 10.60 6.91 14.35
CA LEU A 33 11.82 6.86 15.17
C LEU A 33 11.51 6.68 16.65
N LEU A 34 10.51 7.41 17.18
CA LEU A 34 10.06 7.24 18.56
C LEU A 34 9.55 5.82 18.81
N ASN A 35 8.77 5.25 17.88
CA ASN A 35 8.33 3.85 17.98
C ASN A 35 9.52 2.90 18.07
N ILE A 36 10.51 3.03 17.19
CA ILE A 36 11.72 2.20 17.20
C ILE A 36 12.47 2.35 18.54
N ILE A 37 12.65 3.59 19.02
CA ILE A 37 13.33 3.85 20.30
C ILE A 37 12.57 3.19 21.46
N VAL A 38 11.25 3.34 21.52
CA VAL A 38 10.41 2.77 22.58
C VAL A 38 10.51 1.24 22.58
N PHE A 39 10.34 0.59 21.42
CA PHE A 39 10.42 -0.87 21.31
C PHE A 39 11.82 -1.42 21.59
N LEU A 40 12.88 -0.68 21.25
CA LEU A 40 14.26 -1.09 21.54
C LEU A 40 14.68 -0.83 23.00
N SER A 41 14.10 0.18 23.65
CA SER A 41 14.49 0.58 25.02
C SER A 41 13.92 -0.35 26.09
N LEU A 42 12.73 -0.91 25.88
CA LEU A 42 12.10 -1.80 26.84
C LEU A 42 12.54 -3.25 26.61
N LYS A 43 13.42 -3.75 27.49
CA LYS A 43 13.91 -5.15 27.45
C LYS A 43 12.77 -6.17 27.43
N THR A 44 11.69 -5.89 28.17
CA THR A 44 10.50 -6.75 28.24
C THR A 44 9.79 -6.88 26.88
N PHE A 45 9.77 -5.82 26.06
CA PHE A 45 9.13 -5.87 24.75
C PHE A 45 9.94 -6.66 23.72
N ARG A 46 11.25 -6.81 23.91
CA ARG A 46 12.13 -7.53 22.98
C ARG A 46 11.87 -9.04 22.94
N GLU A 47 11.11 -9.59 23.89
CA GLU A 47 10.75 -11.01 23.90
C GLU A 47 9.44 -11.29 23.15
N TYR A 48 8.63 -10.27 22.85
CA TYR A 48 7.35 -10.41 22.17
C TYR A 48 7.50 -10.26 20.66
N ALA A 49 6.91 -11.20 19.92
CA ALA A 49 6.89 -11.20 18.46
C ALA A 49 6.11 -9.99 17.90
N SER A 50 5.02 -9.57 18.54
CA SER A 50 4.24 -8.39 18.17
C SER A 50 5.06 -7.09 18.14
N ALA A 51 5.89 -6.86 19.15
CA ALA A 51 6.77 -5.69 19.21
C ALA A 51 7.84 -5.72 18.10
N PHE A 52 8.33 -6.91 17.75
CA PHE A 52 9.24 -7.09 16.61
C PHE A 52 8.58 -6.68 15.28
N TYR A 53 7.35 -7.11 15.01
CA TYR A 53 6.62 -6.70 13.80
C TYR A 53 6.35 -5.19 13.75
N LEU A 54 6.01 -4.56 14.88
CA LEU A 54 5.81 -3.10 14.94
C LEU A 54 7.11 -2.32 14.68
N CYS A 55 8.24 -2.84 15.17
CA CYS A 55 9.56 -2.27 14.91
C CYS A 55 9.93 -2.38 13.42
N ASP A 56 9.76 -3.56 12.82
CA ASP A 56 10.03 -3.80 11.40
C ASP A 56 9.10 -2.95 10.50
N MET A 57 7.81 -2.85 10.86
CA MET A 57 6.86 -1.96 10.19
C MET A 57 7.30 -0.50 10.25
N SER A 58 7.78 -0.04 11.41
CA SER A 58 8.27 1.35 11.58
C SER A 58 9.51 1.61 10.71
N PHE A 59 10.43 0.65 10.62
CA PHE A 59 11.59 0.73 9.73
C PHE A 59 11.17 0.78 8.25
N ALA A 60 10.25 -0.10 7.83
CA ALA A 60 9.72 -0.11 6.48
C ALA A 60 8.98 1.20 6.14
N ASN A 61 8.22 1.76 7.08
CA ASN A 61 7.52 3.04 6.90
C ASN A 61 8.50 4.21 6.70
N ILE A 62 9.60 4.25 7.44
CA ILE A 62 10.68 5.25 7.23
C ILE A 62 11.25 5.11 5.82
N GLY A 63 11.60 3.89 5.42
CA GLY A 63 12.10 3.61 4.07
C GLY A 63 11.13 4.02 2.97
N ASN A 64 9.84 3.75 3.15
CA ASN A 64 8.78 4.15 2.22
C ASN A 64 8.62 5.68 2.14
N MET A 65 8.71 6.39 3.27
CA MET A 65 8.64 7.86 3.28
C MET A 65 9.84 8.50 2.58
N ILE A 66 11.05 7.97 2.79
CA ILE A 66 12.26 8.43 2.11
C ILE A 66 12.18 8.11 0.61
N SER A 67 11.72 6.93 0.22
CA SER A 67 11.72 6.53 -1.20
C SER A 67 10.59 7.20 -1.98
N GLY A 68 9.39 7.29 -1.39
CA GLY A 68 8.18 7.80 -2.03
C GLY A 68 7.97 9.30 -1.82
N LEU A 69 7.85 9.73 -0.56
CA LEU A 69 7.41 11.09 -0.22
C LEU A 69 8.52 12.12 -0.50
N LEU A 70 9.75 11.86 -0.06
CA LEU A 70 10.90 12.75 -0.32
C LEU A 70 11.13 12.92 -1.83
N SER A 71 11.06 11.83 -2.60
CA SER A 71 11.14 11.90 -4.07
C SER A 71 10.08 12.83 -4.67
N ARG A 72 8.83 12.79 -4.18
CA ARG A 72 7.76 13.67 -4.67
C ARG A 72 8.00 15.14 -4.30
N ILE A 73 8.51 15.40 -3.10
CA ILE A 73 8.85 16.75 -2.64
C ILE A 73 9.99 17.32 -3.49
N ILE A 74 11.02 16.52 -3.80
CA ILE A 74 12.15 16.97 -4.63
C ILE A 74 11.67 17.33 -6.05
N ILE A 75 10.90 16.44 -6.68
CA ILE A 75 10.35 16.66 -8.03
C ILE A 75 9.47 17.91 -8.06
N SER A 76 8.51 18.01 -7.13
CA SER A 76 7.54 19.12 -7.11
C SER A 76 8.18 20.45 -6.71
N GLY A 77 9.16 20.42 -5.81
CA GLY A 77 9.81 21.61 -5.25
C GLY A 77 10.90 22.19 -6.14
N PHE A 78 11.80 21.34 -6.64
CA PHE A 78 13.01 21.76 -7.34
C PHE A 78 12.93 21.62 -8.87
N HIS A 79 11.82 21.07 -9.41
CA HIS A 79 11.68 20.76 -10.84
C HIS A 79 12.86 19.93 -11.39
N HIS A 80 13.48 19.14 -10.52
CA HIS A 80 14.64 18.34 -10.85
C HIS A 80 14.27 16.86 -10.82
N ASP A 81 13.98 16.33 -11.99
CA ASP A 81 13.62 14.93 -12.16
C ASP A 81 14.87 14.05 -12.15
N LEU A 82 15.35 13.73 -10.95
CA LEU A 82 16.42 12.74 -10.73
C LEU A 82 16.13 11.40 -11.43
N THR A 83 14.83 11.08 -11.57
CA THR A 83 14.32 9.89 -12.25
C THR A 83 14.52 9.93 -13.77
N ALA A 84 14.56 11.12 -14.37
CA ALA A 84 14.83 11.33 -15.81
C ALA A 84 16.32 11.28 -16.13
N ILE A 85 17.18 11.56 -15.15
CA ILE A 85 18.64 11.62 -15.34
C ILE A 85 19.24 10.22 -15.49
N SER A 86 18.70 9.22 -14.77
CA SER A 86 19.22 7.86 -14.90
C SER A 86 18.14 6.79 -14.78
N LEU A 87 18.22 5.85 -15.73
CA LEU A 87 17.44 4.63 -15.76
C LEU A 87 17.62 3.78 -14.50
N LEU A 88 18.82 3.82 -13.92
CA LEU A 88 19.13 3.12 -12.68
C LEU A 88 18.35 3.68 -11.49
N ILE A 89 18.26 5.01 -11.34
CA ILE A 89 17.47 5.65 -10.27
C ILE A 89 15.97 5.39 -10.45
N CYS A 90 15.46 5.45 -11.69
CA CYS A 90 14.08 5.09 -12.02
C CYS A 90 13.72 3.67 -11.52
N LYS A 91 14.54 2.69 -11.89
CA LYS A 91 14.34 1.28 -11.51
C LYS A 91 14.43 1.07 -9.99
N ILE A 92 15.50 1.58 -9.36
CA ILE A 92 15.73 1.43 -7.92
C ILE A 92 14.62 2.10 -7.10
N LYS A 93 14.14 3.26 -7.52
CA LYS A 93 13.08 3.99 -6.81
C LYS A 93 11.79 3.17 -6.76
N SER A 94 11.32 2.70 -7.91
CA SER A 94 10.09 1.89 -7.99
C SER A 94 10.22 0.58 -7.22
N TYR A 95 11.37 -0.10 -7.38
CA TYR A 95 11.70 -1.30 -6.62
C TYR A 95 11.62 -1.08 -5.11
N THR A 96 12.35 -0.07 -4.62
CA THR A 96 12.49 0.20 -3.18
C THR A 96 11.17 0.64 -2.56
N MET A 97 10.41 1.49 -3.26
CA MET A 97 9.08 1.91 -2.81
C MET A 97 8.13 0.71 -2.66
N GLN A 98 8.11 -0.18 -3.65
CA GLN A 98 7.25 -1.35 -3.62
C GLN A 98 7.66 -2.33 -2.52
N PHE A 99 8.96 -2.56 -2.35
CA PHE A 99 9.51 -3.40 -1.29
C PHE A 99 9.06 -2.92 0.10
N PHE A 100 9.26 -1.65 0.43
CA PHE A 100 8.88 -1.13 1.74
C PHE A 100 7.37 -1.14 1.98
N MET A 101 6.57 -0.84 0.96
CA MET A 101 5.11 -0.90 1.04
C MET A 101 4.63 -2.32 1.37
N LEU A 102 5.14 -3.33 0.67
CA LEU A 102 4.76 -4.72 0.87
C LEU A 102 5.23 -5.26 2.22
N THR A 103 6.45 -4.92 2.65
CA THR A 103 6.98 -5.29 3.97
C THR A 103 6.12 -4.71 5.10
N SER A 104 5.77 -3.42 5.02
CA SER A 104 4.87 -2.78 5.99
C SER A 104 3.49 -3.45 6.00
N PHE A 105 2.93 -3.75 4.82
CA PHE A 105 1.67 -4.47 4.67
C PHE A 105 1.71 -5.88 5.27
N THR A 106 2.81 -6.61 5.12
CA THR A 106 2.94 -7.92 5.77
C THR A 106 3.01 -7.82 7.29
N CYS A 107 3.72 -6.83 7.82
CA CYS A 107 3.82 -6.67 9.27
C CYS A 107 2.46 -6.35 9.89
N ILE A 108 1.69 -5.45 9.27
CA ILE A 108 0.32 -5.13 9.76
C ILE A 108 -0.63 -6.33 9.66
N CYS A 109 -0.46 -7.22 8.69
CA CYS A 109 -1.26 -8.46 8.61
C CYS A 109 -0.82 -9.52 9.62
N LEU A 110 0.48 -9.64 9.89
CA LEU A 110 1.03 -10.62 10.84
C LEU A 110 0.79 -10.22 12.29
N LEU A 111 0.74 -8.91 12.58
CA LEU A 111 0.51 -8.38 13.93
C LEU A 111 -0.78 -8.91 14.61
N PRO A 112 -1.98 -8.81 14.01
CA PRO A 112 -3.20 -9.34 14.63
C PRO A 112 -3.20 -10.86 14.69
N ILE A 113 -2.53 -11.56 13.76
CA ILE A 113 -2.39 -13.01 13.81
C ILE A 113 -1.56 -13.39 15.04
N ASP A 114 -0.45 -12.71 15.28
CA ASP A 114 0.40 -12.91 16.45
C ASP A 114 -0.35 -12.61 17.76
N GLN A 115 -1.18 -11.56 17.79
CA GLN A 115 -2.03 -11.24 18.96
C GLN A 115 -3.16 -12.26 19.18
N TYR A 116 -3.67 -12.88 18.12
CA TYR A 116 -4.74 -13.87 18.19
C TYR A 116 -4.26 -15.26 18.65
N LEU A 117 -3.00 -15.63 18.38
CA LEU A 117 -2.49 -16.95 18.75
C LEU A 117 -2.46 -17.21 20.28
N PRO A 118 -2.07 -16.24 21.14
CA PRO A 118 -2.13 -16.38 22.59
C PRO A 118 -3.53 -16.51 23.18
N THR A 119 -4.56 -15.94 22.55
CA THR A 119 -5.94 -15.96 23.06
C THR A 119 -6.64 -17.30 22.77
N CYS A 120 -6.08 -18.12 21.87
CA CYS A 120 -6.60 -19.43 21.56
C CYS A 120 -6.45 -20.43 22.73
N ALA A 121 -7.51 -21.16 23.05
CA ALA A 121 -7.52 -22.17 24.12
C ALA A 121 -6.57 -23.37 23.88
N ARG A 122 -6.11 -23.58 22.64
CA ARG A 122 -5.25 -24.71 22.27
C ARG A 122 -3.78 -24.39 22.52
N ILE A 123 -3.13 -25.13 23.42
CA ILE A 123 -1.72 -24.96 23.81
C ILE A 123 -0.75 -24.96 22.61
N GLN A 124 -1.01 -25.80 21.60
CA GLN A 124 -0.18 -25.88 20.38
C GLN A 124 -0.14 -24.55 19.60
N TRP A 125 -1.25 -23.81 19.57
CA TRP A 125 -1.35 -22.52 18.86
C TRP A 125 -0.65 -21.42 19.64
N ARG A 126 -0.71 -21.47 20.97
CA ARG A 126 0.02 -20.56 21.86
C ARG A 126 1.54 -20.69 21.71
N GLN A 127 2.05 -21.89 21.43
CA GLN A 127 3.48 -22.12 21.18
C GLN A 127 3.99 -21.53 19.86
N TRP A 128 3.10 -21.27 18.90
CA TRP A 128 3.48 -20.64 17.61
C TRP A 128 3.80 -19.15 17.75
N SER A 129 3.27 -18.48 18.78
CA SER A 129 3.57 -17.10 19.16
C SER A 129 4.96 -17.00 19.80
N ASN A 130 6.00 -17.35 19.04
CA ASN A 130 7.39 -17.30 19.47
C ASN A 130 8.17 -16.34 18.58
N ILE A 131 9.04 -15.53 19.17
CA ILE A 131 9.90 -14.58 18.46
C ILE A 131 10.76 -15.25 17.38
N LYS A 132 11.17 -16.50 17.60
CA LYS A 132 11.92 -17.27 16.58
C LYS A 132 11.09 -17.48 15.32
N THR A 133 9.82 -17.85 15.48
CA THR A 133 8.89 -18.05 14.37
C THR A 133 8.64 -16.73 13.65
N ALA A 134 8.50 -15.63 14.38
CA ALA A 134 8.34 -14.30 13.81
C ALA A 134 9.54 -13.90 12.93
N HIS A 135 10.77 -14.09 13.42
CA HIS A 135 11.96 -13.85 12.60
C HIS A 135 11.99 -14.69 11.32
N HIS A 136 11.66 -15.99 11.40
CA HIS A 136 11.65 -16.85 10.21
C HIS A 136 10.56 -16.43 9.21
N LEU A 137 9.35 -16.08 9.67
CA LEU A 137 8.29 -15.57 8.80
C LEU A 137 8.71 -14.27 8.14
N THR A 138 9.20 -13.29 8.91
CA THR A 138 9.63 -12.00 8.36
C THR A 138 10.73 -12.18 7.32
N ILE A 139 11.74 -13.01 7.59
CA ILE A 139 12.81 -13.31 6.61
C ILE A 139 12.22 -13.94 5.34
N LEU A 140 11.31 -14.90 5.47
CA LEU A 140 10.67 -15.56 4.33
C LEU A 140 9.88 -14.55 3.47
N PHE A 141 9.10 -13.66 4.10
CA PHE A 141 8.38 -12.61 3.40
C PHE A 141 9.33 -11.61 2.74
N ILE A 142 10.38 -11.16 3.44
CA ILE A 142 11.40 -10.28 2.87
C ILE A 142 12.01 -10.90 1.61
N ILE A 143 12.42 -12.16 1.64
CA ILE A 143 12.94 -12.86 0.45
C ILE A 143 11.90 -12.90 -0.67
N GLY A 144 10.64 -13.21 -0.33
CA GLY A 144 9.54 -13.18 -1.30
C GLY A 144 9.36 -11.80 -1.95
N TRP A 145 9.43 -10.73 -1.16
CA TRP A 145 9.32 -9.35 -1.64
C TRP A 145 10.53 -8.89 -2.44
N LEU A 146 11.75 -9.31 -2.08
CA LEU A 146 12.95 -9.08 -2.90
C LEU A 146 12.80 -9.73 -4.28
N LEU A 147 12.37 -11.00 -4.32
CA LEU A 147 12.13 -11.72 -5.57
C LEU A 147 11.02 -11.07 -6.40
N HIS A 148 9.92 -10.67 -5.77
CA HIS A 148 8.85 -9.95 -6.44
C HIS A 148 9.31 -8.59 -6.98
N GLY A 149 10.14 -7.88 -6.22
CA GLY A 149 10.73 -6.61 -6.61
C GLY A 149 11.60 -6.71 -7.87
N ILE A 150 12.29 -7.83 -8.10
CA ILE A 150 13.11 -8.03 -9.32
C ILE A 150 12.27 -7.83 -10.60
N LEU A 151 10.98 -8.19 -10.59
CA LEU A 151 10.09 -7.95 -11.72
C LEU A 151 9.99 -6.46 -12.05
N TYR A 152 9.93 -5.59 -11.04
CA TYR A 152 9.89 -4.14 -11.25
C TYR A 152 11.19 -3.60 -11.88
N LEU A 153 12.35 -4.21 -11.59
CA LEU A 153 13.61 -3.82 -12.24
C LEU A 153 13.62 -4.19 -13.74
N ILE A 154 12.88 -5.22 -14.13
CA ILE A 154 12.80 -5.70 -15.52
C ILE A 154 11.80 -4.87 -16.33
N TYR A 155 10.62 -4.55 -15.76
CA TYR A 155 9.52 -3.93 -16.52
C TYR A 155 9.53 -2.40 -16.60
N PHE A 156 10.22 -1.70 -15.70
CA PHE A 156 10.30 -0.23 -15.74
C PHE A 156 11.37 0.22 -16.71
N ASP A 157 11.09 1.16 -17.61
CA ASP A 157 12.12 1.87 -18.39
C ASP A 157 11.76 3.36 -18.51
N LEU A 158 12.66 4.13 -19.13
CA LEU A 158 12.37 5.51 -19.49
C LEU A 158 11.49 5.51 -20.74
N ALA A 159 10.27 6.03 -20.60
CA ALA A 159 9.37 6.26 -21.71
C ALA A 159 9.38 7.75 -22.09
N PRO A 160 9.55 8.11 -23.38
CA PRO A 160 9.38 9.48 -23.83
C PRO A 160 7.92 9.90 -23.70
N SER A 161 7.67 11.06 -23.10
CA SER A 161 6.32 11.61 -22.99
C SER A 161 5.86 12.18 -24.35
N PRO A 162 4.70 11.80 -24.89
CA PRO A 162 4.23 12.33 -26.17
C PRO A 162 3.92 13.83 -26.05
N GLY A 163 4.77 14.66 -26.67
CA GLY A 163 4.55 16.11 -26.80
C GLY A 163 5.51 17.00 -26.00
N MET A 164 6.46 16.44 -25.24
CA MET A 164 7.55 17.19 -24.60
C MET A 164 8.86 16.39 -24.69
N ASP A 165 10.01 17.05 -24.81
CA ASP A 165 11.35 16.44 -24.72
C ASP A 165 11.68 15.96 -23.28
N GLU A 166 10.67 15.52 -22.53
CA GLU A 166 10.73 15.15 -21.12
C GLU A 166 10.52 13.64 -20.99
N THR A 167 11.53 12.96 -20.44
CA THR A 167 11.51 11.50 -20.22
C THR A 167 10.93 11.21 -18.85
N SER A 168 9.88 10.41 -18.77
CA SER A 168 9.29 9.98 -17.50
C SER A 168 9.55 8.49 -17.26
N CYS A 169 9.66 8.12 -15.98
CA CYS A 169 9.80 6.74 -15.56
C CYS A 169 8.42 6.08 -15.59
N ALA A 170 8.16 5.25 -16.59
CA ALA A 170 6.88 4.56 -16.75
C ALA A 170 7.11 3.06 -16.88
N THR A 171 6.09 2.27 -16.49
CA THR A 171 6.07 0.87 -16.88
C THR A 171 6.09 0.79 -18.38
N THR A 172 7.00 -0.01 -18.95
CA THR A 172 6.88 -0.39 -20.35
C THR A 172 5.57 -1.15 -20.45
N VAL A 173 4.52 -0.47 -20.93
CA VAL A 173 3.49 -1.21 -21.63
C VAL A 173 4.28 -1.73 -22.82
N VAL A 174 4.70 -3.00 -22.75
CA VAL A 174 5.16 -3.69 -23.94
C VAL A 174 3.96 -3.59 -24.86
N GLU A 175 3.99 -2.58 -25.72
CA GLU A 175 3.04 -2.43 -26.78
C GLU A 175 3.38 -3.57 -27.74
N SER A 176 2.85 -4.74 -27.40
CA SER A 176 2.57 -5.79 -28.35
C SER A 176 1.46 -5.37 -29.33
N SER A 177 1.13 -4.08 -29.42
CA SER A 177 0.84 -3.48 -30.72
C SER A 177 2.16 -3.39 -31.49
N GLN A 178 2.54 -4.52 -32.11
CA GLN A 178 2.98 -4.38 -33.49
C GLN A 178 1.98 -3.42 -34.14
N ALA A 179 2.49 -2.31 -34.64
CA ALA A 179 1.81 -1.49 -35.61
C ALA A 179 1.30 -2.43 -36.71
N ILE A 180 0.06 -2.91 -36.56
CA ILE A 180 -0.84 -3.07 -37.68
C ILE A 180 -0.91 -1.63 -38.19
N LYS A 181 -0.04 -1.30 -39.14
CA LYS A 181 -0.33 -0.30 -40.15
C LYS A 181 -1.70 -0.72 -40.67
N ILE A 182 -2.74 -0.12 -40.13
CA ILE A 182 -4.04 -0.10 -40.77
C ILE A 182 -3.75 0.68 -42.04
N HIS A 183 -3.43 -0.07 -43.09
CA HIS A 183 -3.54 0.40 -44.44
C HIS A 183 -4.94 0.99 -44.52
N ASP A 184 -5.03 2.28 -44.85
CA ASP A 184 -6.28 2.98 -45.09
C ASP A 184 -7.15 2.13 -46.01
N VAL A 185 -8.14 1.43 -45.44
CA VAL A 185 -9.19 0.77 -46.20
C VAL A 185 -10.23 1.85 -46.47
N PRO A 186 -10.41 2.28 -47.73
CA PRO A 186 -11.45 3.25 -48.04
C PRO A 186 -12.81 2.65 -47.70
N CYS A 187 -13.56 3.34 -46.84
CA CYS A 187 -14.97 3.06 -46.57
C CYS A 187 -15.78 3.28 -47.86
N GLU A 188 -15.99 2.20 -48.59
CA GLU A 188 -16.98 2.16 -49.67
C GLU A 188 -18.37 2.02 -49.07
N LYS A 189 -19.23 3.00 -49.36
CA LYS A 189 -20.64 3.03 -48.94
C LYS A 189 -21.40 1.93 -49.71
N GLY A 190 -21.86 0.91 -48.99
CA GLY A 190 -22.78 -0.11 -49.51
C GLY A 190 -23.86 -0.45 -48.47
N PRO A 191 -25.08 -0.81 -48.91
CA PRO A 191 -26.30 -0.62 -48.13
C PRO A 191 -26.61 -1.75 -47.16
N MET A 192 -27.38 -1.38 -46.13
CA MET A 192 -28.05 -2.23 -45.16
C MET A 192 -28.65 -3.50 -45.78
N ILE A 193 -28.32 -4.65 -45.19
CA ILE A 193 -29.16 -5.84 -45.23
C ILE A 193 -29.27 -6.39 -43.81
N ASP A 194 -30.51 -6.40 -43.31
CA ASP A 194 -30.99 -7.14 -42.16
C ASP A 194 -30.67 -8.62 -42.29
N SER A 195 -29.81 -9.16 -41.41
CA SER A 195 -29.82 -10.57 -41.00
C SER A 195 -28.70 -10.85 -40.01
N CYS A 196 -28.97 -10.74 -38.71
CA CYS A 196 -28.30 -11.60 -37.72
C CYS A 196 -29.09 -11.67 -36.41
N GLY A 197 -30.35 -12.09 -36.51
CA GLY A 197 -31.09 -12.60 -35.37
C GLY A 197 -30.87 -14.10 -35.23
N GLU A 198 -29.68 -14.57 -34.80
CA GLU A 198 -29.54 -15.96 -34.33
C GLU A 198 -28.23 -16.27 -33.57
N LYS A 199 -27.75 -15.39 -32.69
CA LYS A 199 -26.65 -15.73 -31.76
C LYS A 199 -26.82 -15.16 -30.34
N LEU A 200 -28.06 -14.96 -29.91
CA LEU A 200 -28.39 -14.49 -28.55
C LEU A 200 -28.69 -15.65 -27.57
N GLY A 201 -28.00 -16.78 -27.70
CA GLY A 201 -28.25 -17.98 -26.88
C GLY A 201 -27.12 -18.37 -25.92
N ARG A 202 -25.94 -17.72 -25.99
CA ARG A 202 -24.74 -18.20 -25.27
C ARG A 202 -24.02 -17.16 -24.38
N THR A 203 -24.57 -15.96 -24.27
CA THR A 203 -24.02 -14.86 -23.44
C THR A 203 -24.80 -14.63 -22.14
N ALA A 204 -26.00 -15.19 -21.98
CA ALA A 204 -26.79 -15.03 -20.75
C ALA A 204 -26.25 -15.86 -19.57
N THR A 205 -25.56 -16.97 -19.82
CA THR A 205 -25.05 -17.87 -18.77
C THR A 205 -23.79 -17.32 -18.10
N ASN A 206 -22.94 -16.59 -18.85
CA ASN A 206 -21.72 -15.98 -18.31
C ASN A 206 -22.01 -14.69 -17.51
N LEU A 207 -23.10 -13.97 -17.84
CA LEU A 207 -23.50 -12.78 -17.08
C LEU A 207 -24.02 -13.15 -15.68
N LYS A 208 -24.82 -14.23 -15.56
CA LYS A 208 -25.30 -14.73 -14.26
C LYS A 208 -24.16 -15.23 -13.36
N LEU A 209 -23.11 -15.82 -13.94
CA LEU A 209 -21.94 -16.29 -13.18
C LEU A 209 -21.07 -15.12 -12.67
N CYS A 210 -21.00 -14.02 -13.43
CA CYS A 210 -20.26 -12.82 -13.04
C CYS A 210 -21.01 -12.03 -11.95
N GLU A 211 -22.34 -11.95 -12.01
CA GLU A 211 -23.16 -11.33 -10.95
C GLU A 211 -23.15 -12.13 -9.65
N ALA A 212 -23.10 -13.47 -9.72
CA ALA A 212 -22.98 -14.32 -8.53
C ALA A 212 -21.64 -14.10 -7.80
N LYS A 213 -20.52 -14.06 -8.53
CA LYS A 213 -19.19 -13.76 -7.93
C LYS A 213 -19.10 -12.35 -7.35
N LYS A 214 -19.79 -11.36 -7.95
CA LYS A 214 -19.83 -10.01 -7.40
C LYS A 214 -20.59 -9.94 -6.07
N LYS A 215 -21.68 -10.69 -5.93
CA LYS A 215 -22.44 -10.78 -4.66
C LYS A 215 -21.66 -11.51 -3.56
N GLU A 216 -20.90 -12.54 -3.89
CA GLU A 216 -20.08 -13.28 -2.93
C GLU A 216 -18.92 -12.43 -2.38
N ASN A 217 -18.24 -11.66 -3.25
CA ASN A 217 -17.19 -10.72 -2.83
C ASN A 217 -17.74 -9.56 -1.97
N TYR A 218 -18.98 -9.10 -2.23
CA TYR A 218 -19.59 -8.04 -1.41
C TYR A 218 -20.01 -8.56 -0.03
N ALA A 219 -20.50 -9.81 0.05
CA ALA A 219 -20.82 -10.45 1.31
C ALA A 219 -19.56 -10.74 2.16
N ALA A 220 -18.45 -11.09 1.53
CA ALA A 220 -17.16 -11.28 2.21
C ALA A 220 -16.64 -9.96 2.81
N ASN A 221 -16.66 -8.87 2.05
CA ASN A 221 -16.25 -7.55 2.55
C ASN A 221 -17.16 -7.02 3.67
N LEU A 222 -18.46 -7.31 3.63
CA LEU A 222 -19.38 -6.91 4.70
C LEU A 222 -19.10 -7.65 6.02
N ARG A 223 -18.70 -8.93 5.96
CA ARG A 223 -18.29 -9.68 7.15
C ARG A 223 -16.98 -9.17 7.75
N ILE A 224 -16.03 -8.76 6.91
CA ILE A 224 -14.75 -8.18 7.37
C ILE A 224 -15.00 -6.86 8.10
N ASN A 225 -15.87 -6.00 7.58
CA ASN A 225 -16.21 -4.74 8.25
C ASN A 225 -16.96 -4.94 9.58
N ASP A 226 -17.85 -5.94 9.68
CA ASP A 226 -18.52 -6.28 10.95
C ASP A 226 -17.54 -6.79 12.02
N ILE A 227 -16.55 -7.59 11.61
CA ILE A 227 -15.47 -8.05 12.50
C ILE A 227 -14.61 -6.87 12.94
N LEU A 228 -14.23 -5.96 12.03
CA LEU A 228 -13.46 -4.76 12.36
C LEU A 228 -14.18 -3.86 13.35
N LEU A 229 -15.49 -3.63 13.18
CA LEU A 229 -16.27 -2.81 14.10
C LEU A 229 -16.38 -3.44 15.50
N LYS A 230 -16.53 -4.78 15.58
CA LYS A 230 -16.52 -5.49 16.87
C LYS A 230 -15.17 -5.36 17.57
N LEU A 231 -14.07 -5.54 16.85
CA LEU A 231 -12.73 -5.38 17.41
C LEU A 231 -12.47 -3.96 17.90
N ILE A 232 -12.92 -2.94 17.17
CA ILE A 232 -12.82 -1.54 17.60
C ILE A 232 -13.62 -1.31 18.89
N SER A 233 -14.84 -1.84 18.98
CA SER A 233 -15.68 -1.68 20.18
C SER A 233 -15.15 -2.40 21.43
N GLU A 234 -14.54 -3.59 21.25
CA GLU A 234 -13.92 -4.32 22.36
C GLU A 234 -12.66 -3.59 22.86
N GLN A 235 -11.90 -2.97 21.95
CA GLN A 235 -10.72 -2.19 22.31
C GLN A 235 -11.09 -0.94 23.11
N GLU A 236 -12.15 -0.22 22.73
CA GLU A 236 -12.66 0.94 23.48
C GLU A 236 -13.19 0.56 24.87
N THR A 237 -13.78 -0.62 25.01
CA THR A 237 -14.25 -1.12 26.32
C THR A 237 -13.08 -1.45 27.25
N THR A 238 -11.98 -1.97 26.70
CA THR A 238 -10.78 -2.34 27.47
C THR A 238 -10.03 -1.10 27.98
N ASP A 239 -9.89 -0.07 27.13
CA ASP A 239 -9.24 1.19 27.52
C ASP A 239 -10.02 1.93 28.62
N ASN A 240 -11.36 1.89 28.57
CA ASN A 240 -12.21 2.48 29.61
C ASN A 240 -12.18 1.72 30.95
N ALA A 241 -11.90 0.41 30.94
CA ALA A 241 -11.77 -0.37 32.16
C ALA A 241 -10.45 -0.05 32.90
N LEU A 242 -9.35 0.10 32.15
CA LEU A 242 -8.04 0.48 32.71
C LEU A 242 -8.04 1.87 33.35
N LEU A 243 -8.74 2.84 32.76
CA LEU A 243 -8.84 4.20 33.32
C LEU A 243 -9.61 4.28 34.65
N ASN A 244 -10.48 3.31 34.95
CA ASN A 244 -11.24 3.29 36.20
C ASN A 244 -10.48 2.63 37.37
N GLU A 245 -9.50 1.76 37.11
CA GLU A 245 -8.68 1.14 38.17
C GLU A 245 -7.63 2.12 38.75
N ASP A 246 -7.18 3.11 37.97
CA ASP A 246 -6.19 4.08 38.43
C ASP A 246 -6.76 5.12 39.43
N ASP A 247 -8.07 5.38 39.42
CA ASP A 247 -8.71 6.38 40.30
C ASP A 247 -9.01 5.82 41.71
N GLU A 248 -9.29 4.51 41.85
CA GLU A 248 -9.51 3.89 43.17
C GLU A 248 -8.22 3.74 43.99
N THR A 249 -7.06 3.69 43.34
CA THR A 249 -5.78 3.45 44.02
C THR A 249 -5.24 4.72 44.71
N PHE A 250 -5.67 5.92 44.32
CA PHE A 250 -5.23 7.18 44.92
C PHE A 250 -6.00 7.62 46.18
N SER A 251 -7.20 7.07 46.42
CA SER A 251 -8.02 7.45 47.58
C SER A 251 -7.63 6.76 48.90
N ASN A 252 -6.71 5.79 48.90
CA ASN A 252 -6.41 4.95 50.07
C ASN A 252 -5.04 5.19 50.73
N GLN A 253 -4.31 6.24 50.36
CA GLN A 253 -3.05 6.64 51.03
C GLN A 253 -3.18 7.87 51.96
N GLY A 254 -4.41 8.25 52.33
CA GLY A 254 -4.70 9.44 53.13
C GLY A 254 -5.28 9.20 54.52
N GLN A 255 -5.04 8.05 55.15
CA GLN A 255 -5.37 7.79 56.57
C GLN A 255 -4.26 7.04 57.29
#